data_AF-A0AAJ3LMX7-F1
#
_entry.id   AF-A0AAJ3LMX7-F1
#
_cell.length_a   1.000
_cell.length_b   1.000
_cell.length_c   1.000
_cell.angle_alpha   90.00
_cell.angle_beta   90.00
_cell.angle_gamma   90.00
#
_symmetry.space_group_name_H-M   'P 1'
#
loop_
_entity.id
_entity.type
_entity.pdbx_description
1 polymer ?
#
loop_
_entity_poly.entity_id
_entity_poly.type
_entity_poly.pdbx_seq_one_letter_code
_entity_poly.pdbx_strand_id
1 'polypeptide(L)'
;MTQSDAQHEQHPRSIKSFVLRQGHMTPAQQRAIDENWPRFGLDFQHAPVDLNAVFGREAPKILEIGFGMGTATAEIAKRLPEKDFLAIDVHGPGVGNLCKLMAEQDIANIRVMRHDAVEVVETMLPDACLSGIHIFFPDPWHKKRHHKRRLIQAPFVAKLLPKLKSGGYIHLATDWEEYAVQMLEVLGSFPELQNTAEAYALTPAYRPETKFEARGKRLGHGVWDLVFKKR
;
A
#
# COMPACT_ATOMS: atom_id res chain seq x y z
N MET A 1 7.55 -20.00 51.57
CA MET A 1 7.19 -18.74 50.89
C MET A 1 7.74 -18.83 49.47
N THR A 2 6.83 -19.03 48.52
CA THR A 2 7.08 -19.33 47.11
C THR A 2 7.52 -18.09 46.34
N GLN A 3 8.66 -18.15 45.66
CA GLN A 3 9.04 -17.18 44.63
C GLN A 3 8.20 -17.43 43.38
N SER A 4 7.53 -16.38 42.90
CA SER A 4 6.74 -16.40 41.68
C SER A 4 7.63 -16.17 40.47
N ASP A 5 7.77 -17.20 39.64
CA ASP A 5 8.32 -17.09 38.29
C ASP A 5 7.36 -16.27 37.41
N ALA A 6 7.75 -15.04 37.09
CA ALA A 6 7.07 -14.24 36.08
C ALA A 6 7.43 -14.78 34.69
N GLN A 7 6.47 -15.48 34.08
CA GLN A 7 6.56 -15.97 32.71
C GLN A 7 6.61 -14.78 31.74
N HIS A 8 7.71 -14.65 31.01
CA HIS A 8 7.81 -13.77 29.86
C HIS A 8 6.90 -14.31 28.74
N GLU A 9 5.69 -13.76 28.61
CA GLU A 9 4.87 -13.93 27.42
C GLU A 9 5.57 -13.30 26.21
N GLN A 10 6.21 -14.15 25.41
CA GLN A 10 6.72 -13.75 24.10
C GLN A 10 5.54 -13.66 23.14
N HIS A 11 4.92 -12.48 23.06
CA HIS A 11 3.97 -12.21 21.96
C HIS A 11 4.70 -12.37 20.62
N PRO A 12 4.18 -13.19 19.69
CA PRO A 12 4.74 -13.30 18.36
C PRO A 12 4.69 -11.91 17.69
N ARG A 13 5.85 -11.40 17.26
CA ARG A 13 5.95 -10.10 16.59
C ARG A 13 5.00 -10.06 15.39
N SER A 14 4.08 -9.10 15.37
CA SER A 14 3.15 -8.88 14.27
C SER A 14 3.90 -8.47 12.99
N ILE A 15 3.33 -8.83 11.83
CA ILE A 15 3.84 -8.38 10.52
C ILE A 15 3.63 -6.87 10.44
N LYS A 16 4.72 -6.11 10.24
CA LYS A 16 4.68 -4.68 9.90
C LYS A 16 4.59 -4.51 8.39
N SER A 17 3.93 -3.44 7.92
CA SER A 17 3.80 -3.20 6.47
C SER A 17 5.09 -2.69 5.82
N PHE A 18 6.17 -2.50 6.58
CA PHE A 18 7.37 -1.81 6.13
C PHE A 18 8.65 -2.30 6.82
N VAL A 19 9.79 -1.85 6.27
CA VAL A 19 11.11 -1.84 6.91
C VAL A 19 11.64 -0.42 6.84
N LEU A 20 11.97 0.19 7.99
CA LEU A 20 12.58 1.52 7.99
C LEU A 20 14.04 1.41 7.50
N ARG A 21 14.27 1.85 6.27
CA ARG A 21 15.59 2.35 5.86
C ARG A 21 15.52 3.86 6.04
N GLN A 22 16.09 4.39 7.10
CA GLN A 22 16.14 5.84 7.31
C GLN A 22 17.04 6.45 6.23
N GLY A 23 16.44 6.85 5.12
CA GLY A 23 17.02 7.81 4.19
C GLY A 23 17.03 9.18 4.87
N HIS A 24 18.07 9.96 4.62
CA HIS A 24 18.16 11.32 5.16
C HIS A 24 17.02 12.16 4.58
N MET A 25 16.21 12.75 5.47
CA MET A 25 15.12 13.64 5.07
C MET A 25 15.70 15.00 4.71
N THR A 26 15.45 15.46 3.48
CA THR A 26 15.92 16.77 3.05
C THR A 26 15.08 17.88 3.69
N PRO A 27 15.62 19.10 3.90
CA PRO A 27 14.84 20.23 4.39
C PRO A 27 13.62 20.56 3.51
N ALA A 28 13.72 20.34 2.20
CA ALA A 28 12.62 20.55 1.27
C ALA A 28 11.48 19.54 1.48
N GLN A 29 11.80 18.26 1.75
CA GLN A 29 10.79 17.25 2.07
C GLN A 29 10.11 17.54 3.40
N GLN A 30 10.86 17.98 4.43
CA GLN A 30 10.26 18.32 5.72
C GLN A 30 9.32 19.52 5.59
N ARG A 31 9.79 20.58 4.93
CA ARG A 31 8.96 21.76 4.64
C ARG A 31 7.69 21.39 3.86
N ALA A 32 7.79 20.52 2.86
CA ALA A 32 6.63 20.08 2.10
C ALA A 32 5.60 19.33 2.96
N ILE A 33 6.03 18.57 3.97
CA ILE A 33 5.11 18.02 4.97
C ILE A 33 4.49 19.16 5.77
N ASP A 34 5.32 19.97 6.45
CA ASP A 34 4.84 20.98 7.40
C ASP A 34 3.84 21.96 6.77
N GLU A 35 4.11 22.41 5.54
CA GLU A 35 3.27 23.39 4.83
C GLU A 35 1.99 22.77 4.24
N ASN A 36 2.02 21.50 3.83
CA ASN A 36 0.93 20.90 3.06
C ASN A 36 0.13 19.83 3.83
N TRP A 37 0.59 19.39 5.00
CA TRP A 37 -0.12 18.40 5.82
C TRP A 37 -1.56 18.82 6.16
N PRO A 38 -1.86 20.09 6.50
CA PRO A 38 -3.25 20.49 6.75
C PRO A 38 -4.19 20.29 5.56
N ARG A 39 -3.67 20.26 4.33
CA ARG A 39 -4.44 20.06 3.09
C ARG A 39 -4.48 18.59 2.64
N PHE A 40 -3.37 17.87 2.80
CA PHE A 40 -3.19 16.54 2.20
C PHE A 40 -3.10 15.40 3.21
N GLY A 41 -2.64 15.71 4.42
CA GLY A 41 -2.44 14.76 5.49
C GLY A 41 -3.77 14.23 6.04
N LEU A 42 -3.75 12.96 6.43
CA LEU A 42 -4.76 12.37 7.30
C LEU A 42 -4.04 11.70 8.46
N ASP A 43 -4.26 12.20 9.66
CA ASP A 43 -3.66 11.64 10.86
C ASP A 43 -4.36 10.34 11.27
N PHE A 44 -3.59 9.45 11.89
CA PHE A 44 -4.14 8.22 12.43
C PHE A 44 -5.07 8.51 13.61
N GLN A 45 -6.18 7.78 13.68
CA GLN A 45 -7.15 7.85 14.76
C GLN A 45 -7.63 6.45 15.15
N HIS A 46 -7.94 6.26 16.43
CA HIS A 46 -8.50 5.01 16.95
C HIS A 46 -10.01 4.90 16.70
N ALA A 47 -10.46 5.25 15.50
CA ALA A 47 -11.86 5.20 15.10
C ALA A 47 -11.99 5.10 13.56
N PRO A 48 -13.09 4.49 13.06
CA PRO A 48 -13.38 4.48 11.64
C PRO A 48 -13.41 5.90 11.03
N VAL A 49 -12.87 6.05 9.82
CA VAL A 49 -12.83 7.32 9.09
C VAL A 49 -13.89 7.35 7.99
N ASP A 50 -14.58 8.49 7.84
CA ASP A 50 -15.42 8.76 6.67
C ASP A 50 -14.56 9.33 5.53
N LEU A 51 -14.21 8.47 4.58
CA LEU A 51 -13.42 8.87 3.42
C LEU A 51 -14.18 9.84 2.51
N ASN A 52 -15.51 9.79 2.42
CA ASN A 52 -16.24 10.75 1.59
C ASN A 52 -16.14 12.15 2.18
N ALA A 53 -16.25 12.29 3.51
CA ALA A 53 -16.03 13.56 4.20
C ALA A 53 -14.60 14.07 4.03
N VAL A 54 -13.59 13.19 4.19
CA VAL A 54 -12.17 13.54 4.02
C VAL A 54 -11.85 14.06 2.62
N PHE A 55 -12.43 13.45 1.58
CA PHE A 55 -12.24 13.88 0.19
C PHE A 55 -13.21 14.99 -0.25
N GLY A 56 -14.27 15.24 0.52
CA GLY A 56 -15.34 16.19 0.16
C GLY A 56 -16.20 15.74 -1.02
N ARG A 57 -16.16 14.45 -1.39
CA ARG A 57 -16.93 13.88 -2.51
C ARG A 57 -17.16 12.38 -2.37
N GLU A 58 -18.23 11.91 -3.02
CA GLU A 58 -18.47 10.50 -3.24
C GLU A 58 -17.80 10.05 -4.55
N ALA A 59 -16.84 9.13 -4.42
CA ALA A 59 -16.07 8.59 -5.54
C ALA A 59 -15.44 7.25 -5.13
N PRO A 60 -15.08 6.36 -6.07
CA PRO A 60 -14.36 5.13 -5.78
C PRO A 60 -13.08 5.40 -5.00
N LYS A 61 -12.93 4.76 -3.83
CA LYS A 61 -11.75 4.89 -2.96
C LYS A 61 -10.75 3.79 -3.25
N ILE A 62 -9.49 4.17 -3.47
CA ILE A 62 -8.36 3.28 -3.67
C ILE A 62 -7.40 3.44 -2.49
N LEU A 63 -7.01 2.33 -1.88
CA LEU A 63 -5.95 2.31 -0.88
C LEU A 63 -4.63 1.98 -1.58
N GLU A 64 -3.60 2.80 -1.43
CA GLU A 64 -2.23 2.46 -1.86
C GLU A 64 -1.33 2.27 -0.64
N ILE A 65 -0.70 1.09 -0.52
CA ILE A 65 0.17 0.72 0.59
C ILE A 65 1.62 0.69 0.12
N GLY A 66 2.47 1.47 0.79
CA GLY A 66 3.90 1.51 0.50
C GLY A 66 4.21 2.27 -0.79
N PHE A 67 3.67 3.49 -0.94
CA PHE A 67 3.85 4.30 -2.16
C PHE A 67 5.31 4.75 -2.41
N GLY A 68 6.22 4.55 -1.46
CA GLY A 68 7.63 4.89 -1.57
C GLY A 68 7.81 6.39 -1.79
N MET A 69 8.37 6.78 -2.94
CA MET A 69 8.56 8.19 -3.29
C MET A 69 7.27 8.88 -3.80
N GLY A 70 6.19 8.14 -4.04
CA GLY A 70 4.90 8.70 -4.45
C GLY A 70 4.83 9.23 -5.89
N THR A 71 5.90 9.12 -6.69
CA THR A 71 5.88 9.54 -8.10
C THR A 71 4.86 8.74 -8.91
N ALA A 72 4.82 7.42 -8.72
CA ALA A 72 3.83 6.58 -9.39
C ALA A 72 2.41 6.92 -8.92
N THR A 73 2.19 7.08 -7.61
CA THR A 73 0.92 7.50 -7.01
C THR A 73 0.40 8.80 -7.61
N ALA A 74 1.25 9.83 -7.71
CA ALA A 74 0.90 11.11 -8.31
C ALA A 74 0.46 10.96 -9.78
N GLU A 75 1.19 10.16 -10.57
CA GLU A 75 0.81 9.89 -11.96
C GLU A 75 -0.48 9.08 -12.09
N ILE A 76 -0.66 8.03 -11.27
CA ILE A 76 -1.86 7.20 -11.26
C ILE A 76 -3.08 8.05 -10.92
N ALA A 77 -2.99 8.89 -9.88
CA ALA A 77 -4.08 9.75 -9.45
C ALA A 77 -4.49 10.75 -10.55
N LYS A 78 -3.52 11.29 -11.32
CA LYS A 78 -3.81 12.14 -12.48
C LYS A 78 -4.44 11.38 -13.64
N ARG A 79 -4.10 10.10 -13.84
CA ARG A 79 -4.70 9.23 -14.86
C ARG A 79 -6.10 8.74 -14.49
N LEU A 80 -6.44 8.78 -13.20
CA LEU A 80 -7.72 8.32 -12.64
C LEU A 80 -8.38 9.43 -11.80
N PRO A 81 -8.72 10.60 -12.39
CA PRO A 81 -9.26 11.75 -11.65
C PRO A 81 -10.64 11.49 -11.02
N GLU A 82 -11.35 10.48 -11.53
CA GLU A 82 -12.64 10.03 -11.02
C GLU A 82 -12.51 9.21 -9.73
N LYS A 83 -11.30 8.82 -9.31
CA LYS A 83 -11.03 8.05 -8.09
C LYS A 83 -10.29 8.87 -7.06
N ASP A 84 -10.42 8.47 -5.80
CA ASP A 84 -9.70 9.04 -4.67
C ASP A 84 -8.72 8.02 -4.08
N PHE A 85 -7.53 8.47 -3.71
CA PHE A 85 -6.44 7.61 -3.25
C PHE A 85 -6.06 7.94 -1.81
N LEU A 86 -6.24 6.97 -0.91
CA LEU A 86 -5.61 6.99 0.40
C LEU A 86 -4.24 6.33 0.29
N ALA A 87 -3.17 7.13 0.28
CA ALA A 87 -1.81 6.67 0.12
C ALA A 87 -1.12 6.58 1.49
N ILE A 88 -0.61 5.39 1.85
CA ILE A 88 0.01 5.14 3.15
C ILE A 88 1.47 4.71 2.98
N ASP A 89 2.38 5.41 3.65
CA ASP A 89 3.78 5.01 3.76
C ASP A 89 4.39 5.57 5.06
N VAL A 90 5.27 4.82 5.72
CA VAL A 90 5.97 5.31 6.91
C VAL A 90 7.22 6.12 6.60
N HIS A 91 7.72 6.03 5.36
CA HIS A 91 8.97 6.63 4.92
C HIS A 91 8.80 8.15 4.76
N GLY A 92 9.24 8.91 5.76
CA GLY A 92 9.14 10.38 5.80
C GLY A 92 9.61 11.11 4.54
N PRO A 93 10.78 10.78 3.94
CA PRO A 93 11.22 11.39 2.67
C PRO A 93 10.24 11.17 1.51
N GLY A 94 9.62 9.99 1.46
CA GLY A 94 8.60 9.64 0.48
C GLY A 94 7.32 10.45 0.67
N VAL A 95 6.85 10.52 1.91
CA VAL A 95 5.70 11.35 2.32
C VAL A 95 5.90 12.81 1.91
N GLY A 96 7.05 13.39 2.25
CA GLY A 96 7.37 14.77 1.88
C GLY A 96 7.45 14.99 0.37
N ASN A 97 7.98 14.02 -0.38
CA ASN A 97 8.00 14.10 -1.83
C ASN A 97 6.59 14.04 -2.45
N LEU A 98 5.72 13.16 -1.95
CA LEU A 98 4.34 13.09 -2.43
C LEU A 98 3.57 14.38 -2.13
N CYS A 99 3.66 14.91 -0.90
CA CYS A 99 3.06 16.20 -0.55
C CYS A 99 3.55 17.33 -1.48
N LYS A 100 4.85 17.37 -1.78
CA LYS A 100 5.43 18.32 -2.74
C LYS A 100 4.81 18.17 -4.13
N LEU A 101 4.79 16.94 -4.68
CA LEU A 101 4.23 16.66 -6.01
C LEU A 101 2.75 17.04 -6.10
N MET A 102 1.98 16.77 -5.05
CA MET A 102 0.57 17.13 -4.98
C MET A 102 0.35 18.64 -4.99
N ALA A 103 1.19 19.40 -4.27
CA ALA A 103 1.15 20.86 -4.27
C ALA A 103 1.54 21.45 -5.62
N GLU A 104 2.66 21.00 -6.20
CA GLU A 104 3.20 21.54 -7.46
C GLU A 104 2.35 21.20 -8.69
N GLN A 105 1.55 20.13 -8.63
CA GLN A 105 0.76 19.64 -9.76
C GLN A 105 -0.75 19.70 -9.51
N ASP A 106 -1.18 20.36 -8.43
CA ASP A 106 -2.60 20.51 -8.04
C ASP A 106 -3.38 19.18 -7.97
N ILE A 107 -2.77 18.14 -7.43
CA ILE A 107 -3.40 16.82 -7.31
C ILE A 107 -4.29 16.80 -6.07
N ALA A 108 -5.61 16.88 -6.28
CA ALA A 108 -6.59 17.00 -5.20
C ALA A 108 -7.16 15.65 -4.69
N ASN A 109 -7.04 14.59 -5.49
CA ASN A 109 -7.65 13.28 -5.24
C ASN A 109 -6.73 12.29 -4.52
N ILE A 110 -5.74 12.78 -3.77
CA ILE A 110 -4.91 11.98 -2.87
C ILE A 110 -5.05 12.52 -1.44
N ARG A 111 -5.04 11.61 -0.46
CA ARG A 111 -4.75 11.89 0.95
C ARG A 111 -3.60 11.01 1.40
N VAL A 112 -2.72 11.57 2.21
CA VAL A 112 -1.46 10.95 2.62
C VAL A 112 -1.50 10.61 4.09
N MET A 113 -1.18 9.37 4.43
CA MET A 113 -0.97 8.94 5.82
C MET A 113 0.46 8.49 6.02
N ARG A 114 1.03 8.90 7.16
CA ARG A 114 2.33 8.43 7.62
C ARG A 114 2.17 7.50 8.82
N HIS A 115 1.76 6.27 8.57
CA HIS A 115 1.47 5.27 9.60
C HIS A 115 1.72 3.83 9.10
N ASP A 116 1.73 2.87 10.01
CA ASP A 116 1.67 1.45 9.63
C ASP A 116 0.31 1.16 8.97
N ALA A 117 0.35 0.58 7.77
CA ALA A 117 -0.86 0.34 6.98
C ALA A 117 -1.72 -0.80 7.54
N VAL A 118 -1.14 -1.76 8.27
CA VAL A 118 -1.92 -2.81 8.95
C VAL A 118 -2.80 -2.16 10.02
N GLU A 119 -2.24 -1.26 10.82
CA GLU A 119 -2.98 -0.55 11.88
C GLU A 119 -4.10 0.33 11.31
N VAL A 120 -3.86 1.02 10.19
CA VAL A 120 -4.88 1.81 9.50
C VAL A 120 -6.01 0.92 8.96
N VAL A 121 -5.67 -0.19 8.29
CA VAL A 121 -6.66 -1.15 7.75
C VAL A 121 -7.53 -1.72 8.86
N GLU A 122 -6.94 -2.09 10.00
CA GLU A 122 -7.67 -2.69 11.12
C GLU A 122 -8.56 -1.69 11.86
N THR A 123 -8.09 -0.46 12.03
CA THR A 123 -8.69 0.49 12.99
C THR A 123 -9.55 1.54 12.31
N MET A 124 -9.12 2.05 11.15
CA MET A 124 -9.72 3.23 10.54
C MET A 124 -10.63 2.90 9.36
N LEU A 125 -10.40 1.81 8.64
CA LEU A 125 -11.16 1.52 7.43
C LEU A 125 -12.45 0.76 7.77
N PRO A 126 -13.64 1.30 7.47
CA PRO A 126 -14.88 0.53 7.53
C PRO A 126 -14.88 -0.61 6.51
N ASP A 127 -15.73 -1.60 6.73
CA ASP A 127 -15.94 -2.66 5.74
C ASP A 127 -16.60 -2.09 4.47
N ALA A 128 -16.30 -2.71 3.32
CA ALA A 128 -16.79 -2.33 2.00
C ALA A 128 -16.62 -0.84 1.64
N CYS A 129 -15.59 -0.15 2.17
CA CYS A 129 -15.31 1.24 1.82
C CYS A 129 -14.43 1.39 0.56
N LEU A 130 -13.61 0.38 0.24
CA LEU A 130 -12.63 0.43 -0.85
C LEU A 130 -13.17 -0.17 -2.15
N SER A 131 -12.88 0.48 -3.26
CA SER A 131 -13.11 -0.03 -4.62
C SER A 131 -11.85 -0.67 -5.23
N GLY A 132 -10.68 -0.40 -4.66
CA GLY A 132 -9.44 -1.05 -5.05
C GLY A 132 -8.33 -0.89 -4.01
N ILE A 133 -7.35 -1.79 -4.08
CA ILE A 133 -6.14 -1.78 -3.26
C ILE A 133 -4.93 -1.93 -4.17
N HIS A 134 -3.93 -1.06 -4.02
CA HIS A 134 -2.67 -1.06 -4.73
C HIS A 134 -1.53 -1.36 -3.76
N ILE A 135 -0.69 -2.34 -4.06
CA ILE A 135 0.54 -2.63 -3.31
C ILE A 135 1.65 -2.95 -4.31
N PHE A 136 2.48 -1.95 -4.59
CA PHE A 136 3.51 -2.05 -5.62
C PHE A 136 4.89 -2.17 -4.99
N PHE A 137 5.65 -3.16 -5.46
CA PHE A 137 7.03 -3.42 -5.07
C PHE A 137 7.26 -3.51 -3.54
N PRO A 138 6.41 -4.23 -2.77
CA PRO A 138 6.67 -4.44 -1.36
C PRO A 138 8.01 -5.19 -1.17
N ASP A 139 8.71 -4.97 -0.04
CA ASP A 139 10.03 -5.58 0.19
C ASP A 139 10.00 -7.10 -0.06
N PRO A 140 10.77 -7.61 -1.05
CA PRO A 140 10.68 -8.99 -1.49
C PRO A 140 11.35 -9.97 -0.52
N TRP A 141 12.21 -9.48 0.38
CA TRP A 141 12.93 -10.30 1.34
C TRP A 141 13.59 -11.53 0.71
N HIS A 142 14.53 -11.33 -0.23
CA HIS A 142 15.14 -12.38 -1.08
C HIS A 142 15.68 -13.63 -0.36
N LYS A 143 15.99 -13.56 0.93
CA LYS A 143 16.52 -14.70 1.68
C LYS A 143 15.36 -15.52 2.24
N LYS A 144 15.31 -16.83 1.95
CA LYS A 144 14.28 -17.78 2.45
C LYS A 144 13.93 -17.59 3.93
N ARG A 145 14.93 -17.44 4.81
CA ARG A 145 14.74 -17.19 6.25
C ARG A 145 13.94 -15.91 6.60
N HIS A 146 13.77 -14.99 5.66
CA HIS A 146 13.03 -13.74 5.83
C HIS A 146 11.66 -13.75 5.16
N HIS A 147 11.23 -14.83 4.48
CA HIS A 147 9.96 -14.84 3.75
C HIS A 147 8.75 -14.59 4.66
N LYS A 148 8.81 -14.97 5.94
CA LYS A 148 7.77 -14.64 6.96
C LYS A 148 7.57 -13.13 7.19
N ARG A 149 8.48 -12.28 6.70
CA ARG A 149 8.40 -10.82 6.79
C ARG A 149 7.78 -10.18 5.55
N ARG A 150 7.54 -10.96 4.48
CA ARG A 150 6.81 -10.49 3.30
C ARG A 150 5.42 -10.04 3.73
N LEU A 151 4.98 -8.92 3.20
CA LEU A 151 3.68 -8.32 3.52
C LEU A 151 2.52 -9.18 3.00
N ILE A 152 2.64 -9.71 1.78
CA ILE A 152 1.58 -10.50 1.16
C ILE A 152 1.60 -11.92 1.72
N GLN A 153 0.79 -12.11 2.76
CA GLN A 153 0.55 -13.34 3.49
C GLN A 153 -0.95 -13.46 3.74
N ALA A 154 -1.46 -14.69 3.87
CA ALA A 154 -2.89 -14.93 4.08
C ALA A 154 -3.50 -14.08 5.23
N PRO A 155 -2.85 -13.95 6.41
CA PRO A 155 -3.42 -13.13 7.49
C PRO A 155 -3.58 -11.65 7.14
N PHE A 156 -2.72 -11.09 6.29
CA PHE A 156 -2.84 -9.69 5.88
C PHE A 156 -3.91 -9.52 4.79
N VAL A 157 -3.95 -10.42 3.81
CA VAL A 157 -5.00 -10.41 2.77
C VAL A 157 -6.38 -10.59 3.39
N ALA A 158 -6.52 -11.47 4.39
CA ALA A 158 -7.76 -11.65 5.14
C ALA A 158 -8.27 -10.36 5.83
N LYS A 159 -7.37 -9.45 6.24
CA LYS A 159 -7.74 -8.15 6.81
C LYS A 159 -8.18 -7.14 5.75
N LEU A 160 -7.63 -7.25 4.54
CA LEU A 160 -7.98 -6.38 3.41
C LEU A 160 -9.35 -6.73 2.81
N LEU A 161 -9.71 -8.02 2.78
CA LEU A 161 -10.92 -8.51 2.11
C LEU A 161 -12.23 -7.87 2.61
N PRO A 162 -12.48 -7.73 3.92
CA PRO A 162 -13.68 -7.06 4.42
C PRO A 162 -13.78 -5.60 3.97
N LYS A 163 -12.63 -4.91 3.79
CA LYS A 163 -12.57 -3.49 3.42
C LYS A 163 -12.94 -3.24 1.96
N LEU A 164 -12.81 -4.26 1.12
CA LEU A 164 -13.07 -4.19 -0.31
C LEU A 164 -14.57 -4.44 -0.61
N LYS A 165 -15.16 -3.62 -1.48
CA LYS A 165 -16.50 -3.84 -2.05
C LYS A 165 -16.53 -5.09 -2.93
N SER A 166 -17.68 -5.74 -3.06
CA SER A 166 -17.90 -6.70 -4.16
C SER A 166 -17.65 -5.99 -5.50
N GLY A 167 -16.97 -6.67 -6.43
CA GLY A 167 -16.47 -6.11 -7.68
C GLY A 167 -15.21 -5.24 -7.55
N GLY A 168 -14.76 -4.91 -6.35
CA GLY A 168 -13.50 -4.22 -6.10
C GLY A 168 -12.29 -5.10 -6.42
N TYR A 169 -11.08 -4.52 -6.47
CA TYR A 169 -9.88 -5.25 -6.87
C TYR A 169 -8.67 -5.08 -5.95
N ILE A 170 -7.78 -6.07 -5.94
CA ILE A 170 -6.43 -5.98 -5.39
C ILE A 170 -5.45 -6.05 -6.56
N HIS A 171 -4.57 -5.06 -6.65
CA HIS A 171 -3.51 -4.99 -7.66
C HIS A 171 -2.16 -4.98 -6.97
N LEU A 172 -1.41 -6.07 -7.13
CA LEU A 172 -0.05 -6.23 -6.64
C LEU A 172 0.92 -6.11 -7.82
N ALA A 173 2.12 -5.57 -7.56
CA ALA A 173 3.21 -5.64 -8.51
C ALA A 173 4.53 -5.97 -7.79
N THR A 174 5.39 -6.78 -8.43
CA THR A 174 6.74 -7.07 -7.92
C THR A 174 7.68 -7.36 -9.09
N ASP A 175 8.97 -7.10 -8.88
CA ASP A 175 10.08 -7.44 -9.78
C ASP A 175 10.84 -8.69 -9.31
N TRP A 176 10.32 -9.42 -8.32
CA TRP A 176 10.89 -10.66 -7.81
C TRP A 176 9.97 -11.86 -8.07
N GLU A 177 10.37 -12.72 -9.00
CA GLU A 177 9.55 -13.85 -9.48
C GLU A 177 9.09 -14.77 -8.34
N GLU A 178 9.97 -15.17 -7.42
CA GLU A 178 9.56 -16.04 -6.30
C GLU A 178 8.53 -15.37 -5.38
N TYR A 179 8.52 -14.03 -5.32
CA TYR A 179 7.49 -13.31 -4.57
C TYR A 179 6.19 -13.22 -5.39
N ALA A 180 6.28 -13.04 -6.71
CA ALA A 180 5.13 -13.07 -7.60
C ALA A 180 4.37 -14.41 -7.49
N VAL A 181 5.11 -15.54 -7.49
CA VAL A 181 4.55 -16.88 -7.27
C VAL A 181 3.85 -16.98 -5.91
N GLN A 182 4.51 -16.54 -4.82
CA GLN A 182 3.89 -16.54 -3.50
C GLN A 182 2.63 -15.65 -3.45
N MET A 183 2.65 -14.48 -4.09
CA MET A 183 1.49 -13.59 -4.16
C MET A 183 0.31 -14.27 -4.88
N LEU A 184 0.60 -14.97 -5.98
CA LEU A 184 -0.39 -15.71 -6.75
C LEU A 184 -1.02 -16.84 -5.91
N GLU A 185 -0.19 -17.62 -5.21
CA GLU A 185 -0.64 -18.69 -4.31
C GLU A 185 -1.50 -18.14 -3.16
N VAL A 186 -1.03 -17.07 -2.49
CA VAL A 186 -1.74 -16.46 -1.37
C VAL A 186 -3.09 -15.91 -1.81
N LEU A 187 -3.15 -15.09 -2.88
CA LEU A 187 -4.41 -14.55 -3.37
C LEU A 187 -5.34 -15.64 -3.92
N GLY A 188 -4.78 -16.64 -4.60
CA GLY A 188 -5.53 -17.78 -5.15
C GLY A 188 -6.15 -18.70 -4.09
N SER A 189 -5.67 -18.68 -2.85
CA SER A 189 -6.25 -19.45 -1.75
C SER A 189 -7.57 -18.88 -1.20
N PHE A 190 -7.94 -17.65 -1.56
CA PHE A 190 -9.17 -17.01 -1.09
C PHE A 190 -10.32 -17.23 -2.09
N PRO A 191 -11.40 -17.94 -1.72
CA PRO A 191 -12.52 -18.22 -2.62
C PRO A 191 -13.30 -16.97 -3.07
N GLU A 192 -13.23 -15.89 -2.29
CA GLU A 192 -13.82 -14.59 -2.57
C GLU A 192 -13.08 -13.82 -3.66
N LEU A 193 -11.84 -14.21 -3.98
CA LEU A 193 -11.02 -13.57 -4.99
C LEU A 193 -11.01 -14.38 -6.30
N GLN A 194 -11.06 -13.66 -7.40
CA GLN A 194 -10.92 -14.20 -8.75
C GLN A 194 -9.78 -13.51 -9.46
N ASN A 195 -8.81 -14.31 -9.94
CA ASN A 195 -7.76 -13.79 -10.80
C ASN A 195 -8.37 -13.27 -12.11
N THR A 196 -7.90 -12.12 -12.58
CA THR A 196 -8.33 -11.52 -13.85
C THR A 196 -7.50 -11.99 -15.05
N ALA A 197 -6.44 -12.75 -14.81
CA ALA A 197 -5.59 -13.38 -15.82
C ALA A 197 -5.39 -14.87 -15.50
N GLU A 198 -4.80 -15.61 -16.43
CA GLU A 198 -4.44 -17.02 -16.22
C GLU A 198 -3.38 -17.18 -15.12
N ALA A 199 -2.35 -16.32 -15.14
CA ALA A 199 -1.34 -16.23 -14.10
C ALA A 199 -1.13 -14.77 -13.67
N TYR A 200 -0.46 -13.99 -14.52
CA TYR A 200 -0.13 -12.59 -14.28
C TYR A 200 -0.87 -11.69 -15.26
N ALA A 201 -1.34 -10.55 -14.79
CA ALA A 201 -2.02 -9.56 -15.60
C ALA A 201 -1.01 -8.77 -16.45
N LEU A 202 -1.47 -8.23 -17.57
CA LEU A 202 -0.73 -7.16 -18.25
C LEU A 202 -0.73 -5.92 -17.37
N THR A 203 0.36 -5.16 -17.40
CA THR A 203 0.45 -3.87 -16.69
C THR A 203 -0.69 -2.94 -17.12
N PRO A 204 -1.59 -2.55 -16.21
CA PRO A 204 -2.70 -1.66 -16.55
C PRO A 204 -2.20 -0.28 -17.00
N ALA A 205 -2.90 0.35 -17.95
CA ALA A 205 -2.50 1.65 -18.51
C ALA A 205 -2.38 2.78 -17.46
N TYR A 206 -3.09 2.68 -16.34
CA TYR A 206 -2.96 3.65 -15.25
C TYR A 206 -1.63 3.53 -14.50
N ARG A 207 -1.00 2.35 -14.45
CA ARG A 207 0.25 2.15 -13.71
C ARG A 207 1.42 2.59 -14.59
N PRO A 208 2.14 3.67 -14.24
CA PRO A 208 3.31 4.07 -15.00
C PRO A 208 4.43 3.06 -14.84
N GLU A 209 5.27 2.96 -15.86
CA GLU A 209 6.57 2.33 -15.70
C GLU A 209 7.47 3.25 -14.86
N THR A 210 7.93 2.76 -13.72
CA THR A 210 8.87 3.49 -12.89
C THR A 210 10.28 3.44 -13.48
N LYS A 211 11.13 4.40 -13.10
CA LYS A 211 12.56 4.38 -13.45
C LYS A 211 13.28 3.10 -13.00
N PHE A 212 12.82 2.50 -11.90
CA PHE A 212 13.36 1.24 -11.38
C PHE A 212 12.99 0.07 -12.30
N GLU A 213 11.74 -0.01 -12.74
CA GLU A 213 11.29 -1.04 -13.69
C GLU A 213 11.96 -0.89 -15.05
N ALA A 214 12.04 0.33 -15.59
CA ALA A 214 12.73 0.58 -16.85
C ALA A 214 14.20 0.14 -16.80
N ARG A 215 14.87 0.36 -15.66
CA ARG A 215 16.24 -0.12 -15.41
C ARG A 215 16.26 -1.64 -15.26
N GLY A 216 15.33 -2.23 -14.53
CA GLY A 216 15.21 -3.68 -14.32
C GLY A 216 15.03 -4.43 -15.63
N LYS A 217 14.10 -3.97 -16.49
CA LYS A 217 13.87 -4.54 -17.83
C LYS A 217 15.11 -4.52 -18.71
N ARG A 218 15.88 -3.43 -18.70
CA ARG A 218 17.17 -3.34 -19.41
C ARG A 218 18.20 -4.36 -18.92
N LEU A 219 18.09 -4.80 -17.67
CA LEU A 219 18.96 -5.81 -17.05
C LEU A 219 18.36 -7.23 -17.13
N GLY A 220 17.23 -7.41 -17.83
CA GLY A 220 16.55 -8.70 -17.97
C GLY A 220 15.66 -9.11 -16.79
N HIS A 221 15.37 -8.19 -15.86
CA HIS A 221 14.41 -8.44 -14.78
C HIS A 221 12.98 -8.25 -15.28
N GLY A 222 12.11 -9.20 -14.96
CA GLY A 222 10.67 -9.13 -15.20
C GLY A 222 9.96 -8.23 -14.18
N VAL A 223 8.73 -7.84 -14.52
CA VAL A 223 7.78 -7.27 -13.58
C VAL A 223 6.50 -8.07 -13.72
N TRP A 224 5.94 -8.48 -12.59
CA TRP A 224 4.72 -9.27 -12.51
C TRP A 224 3.63 -8.45 -11.86
N ASP A 225 2.59 -8.17 -12.62
CA ASP A 225 1.35 -7.58 -12.12
C ASP A 225 0.35 -8.70 -11.79
N LEU A 226 -0.28 -8.64 -10.62
CA LEU A 226 -1.36 -9.54 -10.22
C LEU A 226 -2.60 -8.70 -9.94
N VAL A 227 -3.70 -8.97 -10.64
CA VAL A 227 -4.96 -8.25 -10.43
C VAL A 227 -6.05 -9.28 -10.13
N PHE A 228 -6.58 -9.22 -8.91
CA PHE A 228 -7.68 -10.07 -8.46
C PHE A 228 -8.91 -9.21 -8.17
N LYS A 229 -10.09 -9.68 -8.56
CA LYS A 229 -11.37 -9.05 -8.23
C LYS A 229 -12.06 -9.81 -7.10
N LYS A 230 -12.68 -9.07 -6.18
CA LYS A 230 -13.57 -9.65 -5.17
C LYS A 230 -14.92 -9.96 -5.81
N ARG A 231 -15.40 -11.18 -5.61
CA ARG A 231 -16.74 -11.63 -6.01
C ARG A 231 -17.80 -10.99 -5.11
#